data_AF-A0A2A2VPK7-F1
#
_entry.id   AF-A0A2A2VPK7-F1
#
_cell.length_a   1.000
_cell.length_b   1.000
_cell.length_c   1.000
_cell.angle_alpha   90.00
_cell.angle_beta   90.00
_cell.angle_gamma   90.00
#
_symmetry.space_group_name_H-M   'P 1'
#
loop_
_entity.id
_entity.type
_entity.pdbx_description
1 polymer ?
#
loop_
_entity_poly.entity_id
_entity_poly.type
_entity_poly.pdbx_seq_one_letter_code
_entity_poly.pdbx_strand_id
1 'polypeptide(L)'
;MSDLTSAPRRRSRFGLYAVPVAVLIAAVLWSGFWFFAASQVGVQADAWRAQEAKAGRVYDCDKRSVAGYPFRFEVRCTDPSVMLVSQTASPQMAFVARLAEILVVAQVYDPKLVIAEFKGPATIAERNAQPTLSVNWSLGRSSVVGLPAVPQRASLVFDNLAIDRTGGPAPTPLMRVNHIELHGRQVDGSAPDSPAIETVLQINGGTLQEVHPLLTQPFNADIHARLNGLKDFSPKPWPDRFREIQAAGGSVEIQQSRIEQGDVLSVAAGTLRLNAQGRIEGELQMTVAGLDRVIPALGIDKMLEDGVPQATLDRVAPGVKSQDLSNLFGALDRAIPGLGKVIKQNANAGISAGINSLGTEATLEGKKARSFPLRFADGAVFLGPLKVAQIPPLF
;
A
#
# COMPACT_ATOMS: atom_id res chain seq x y z
N MET A 1 40.47 -14.53 -87.16
CA MET A 1 39.25 -14.77 -86.37
C MET A 1 39.56 -15.86 -85.37
N SER A 2 39.73 -15.51 -84.10
CA SER A 2 39.88 -16.48 -83.01
C SER A 2 38.96 -16.01 -81.90
N ASP A 3 37.74 -16.53 -81.89
CA ASP A 3 36.78 -16.32 -80.82
C ASP A 3 37.27 -17.03 -79.56
N LEU A 4 37.71 -16.25 -78.57
CA LEU A 4 37.98 -16.75 -77.22
C LEU A 4 36.66 -16.79 -76.45
N THR A 5 36.05 -17.97 -76.44
CA THR A 5 34.85 -18.27 -75.65
C THR A 5 35.21 -18.13 -74.16
N SER A 6 34.80 -17.02 -73.54
CA SER A 6 34.99 -16.80 -72.11
C SER A 6 34.10 -17.77 -71.32
N ALA A 7 34.70 -18.80 -70.72
CA ALA A 7 33.97 -19.76 -69.89
C ALA A 7 33.30 -19.05 -68.69
N PRO A 8 32.04 -19.35 -68.36
CA PRO A 8 31.35 -18.68 -67.27
C PRO A 8 32.03 -19.02 -65.93
N ARG A 9 32.58 -18.01 -65.24
CA ARG A 9 33.08 -18.14 -63.86
C ARG A 9 31.96 -18.70 -62.99
N ARG A 10 32.10 -19.96 -62.53
CA ARG A 10 31.23 -20.56 -61.51
C ARG A 10 31.17 -19.61 -60.32
N ARG A 11 30.04 -18.92 -60.13
CA ARG A 11 29.79 -18.14 -58.91
C ARG A 11 29.92 -19.09 -57.72
N SER A 12 30.88 -18.79 -56.85
CA SER A 12 31.14 -19.60 -55.67
C SER A 12 29.87 -19.69 -54.82
N ARG A 13 29.37 -20.91 -54.61
CA ARG A 13 28.25 -21.18 -53.70
C ARG A 13 28.64 -20.99 -52.24
N PHE A 14 29.89 -20.60 -51.94
CA PHE A 14 30.37 -20.32 -50.59
C PHE A 14 29.52 -19.27 -49.87
N GLY A 15 29.07 -18.23 -50.57
CA GLY A 15 28.14 -17.24 -49.99
C GLY A 15 26.78 -17.82 -49.59
N LEU A 16 26.33 -18.91 -50.23
CA LEU A 16 25.07 -19.59 -49.92
C LEU A 16 25.16 -20.41 -48.62
N TYR A 17 26.32 -20.98 -48.30
CA TYR A 17 26.55 -21.77 -47.08
C TYR A 17 27.15 -20.96 -45.93
N ALA A 18 27.87 -19.88 -46.23
CA ALA A 18 28.49 -19.02 -45.22
C ALA A 18 27.45 -18.38 -44.28
N VAL A 19 26.32 -17.91 -44.83
CA VAL A 19 25.26 -17.28 -44.02
C VAL A 19 24.60 -18.28 -43.07
N PRO A 20 24.10 -19.46 -43.52
CA PRO A 20 23.58 -20.49 -42.61
C PRO A 20 24.59 -20.95 -41.56
N VAL A 21 25.86 -21.15 -41.94
CA VAL A 21 26.91 -21.56 -40.98
C VAL A 21 27.15 -20.46 -39.94
N ALA A 22 27.22 -19.20 -40.35
CA ALA A 22 27.37 -18.08 -39.42
C ALA A 22 26.18 -17.97 -38.46
N VAL A 23 24.95 -18.16 -38.94
CA VAL A 23 23.74 -18.19 -38.10
C VAL A 23 23.78 -19.36 -37.12
N LEU A 24 24.21 -20.54 -37.55
CA LEU A 24 24.38 -21.69 -36.66
C LEU A 24 25.42 -21.43 -35.57
N ILE A 25 26.57 -20.84 -35.92
CA ILE A 25 27.60 -20.45 -34.95
C ILE A 25 27.03 -19.43 -33.96
N ALA A 26 26.32 -18.41 -34.44
CA ALA A 26 25.67 -17.42 -33.59
C ALA A 26 24.64 -18.05 -32.63
N ALA A 27 23.83 -19.00 -33.12
CA ALA A 27 22.86 -19.72 -32.29
C ALA A 27 23.52 -20.60 -31.22
N VAL A 28 24.64 -21.27 -31.54
CA VAL A 28 25.41 -22.06 -30.56
C VAL A 28 26.04 -21.15 -29.52
N LEU A 29 26.69 -20.06 -29.93
CA LEU A 29 27.29 -19.09 -29.01
C LEU A 29 26.23 -18.44 -28.12
N TRP A 30 25.08 -18.06 -28.68
CA TRP A 30 23.97 -17.51 -27.93
C TRP A 30 23.41 -18.51 -26.92
N SER A 31 23.26 -19.77 -27.32
CA SER A 31 22.79 -20.82 -26.42
C SER A 31 23.78 -21.04 -25.27
N GLY A 32 25.08 -21.12 -25.56
CA GLY A 32 26.12 -21.21 -24.55
C GLY A 32 26.08 -20.04 -23.56
N PHE A 33 25.95 -18.81 -24.07
CA PHE A 33 25.78 -17.61 -23.25
C PHE A 33 24.52 -17.67 -22.37
N TRP A 34 23.38 -18.04 -22.94
CA TRP A 34 22.10 -18.06 -22.21
C TRP A 34 22.11 -19.09 -21.08
N PHE A 35 22.58 -20.32 -21.34
CA PHE A 35 22.65 -21.35 -20.30
C PHE A 35 23.69 -21.01 -19.23
N PHE A 36 24.80 -20.38 -19.60
CA PHE A 36 25.76 -19.86 -18.63
C PHE A 36 25.11 -18.79 -17.74
N ALA A 37 24.47 -17.78 -18.33
CA ALA A 37 23.79 -16.73 -17.59
C ALA A 37 22.67 -17.27 -16.69
N ALA A 38 21.85 -18.21 -17.18
CA ALA A 38 20.81 -18.88 -16.40
C ALA A 38 21.35 -19.60 -15.17
N SER A 39 22.55 -20.20 -15.25
CA SER A 39 23.19 -20.83 -14.08
C SER A 39 23.67 -19.81 -13.04
N GLN A 40 24.07 -18.61 -13.45
CA GLN A 40 24.48 -17.53 -12.55
C GLN A 40 23.31 -16.89 -11.80
N VAL A 41 22.08 -16.96 -12.35
CA VAL A 41 20.87 -16.44 -11.68
C VAL A 41 20.71 -17.07 -10.29
N GLY A 42 20.99 -18.36 -10.15
CA GLY A 42 20.86 -19.05 -8.86
C GLY A 42 21.79 -18.48 -7.79
N VAL A 43 23.06 -18.27 -8.14
CA VAL A 43 24.09 -17.72 -7.25
C VAL A 43 23.74 -16.29 -6.81
N GLN A 44 23.31 -15.45 -7.74
CA GLN A 44 22.93 -14.07 -7.45
C GLN A 44 21.66 -13.98 -6.61
N ALA A 45 20.68 -14.84 -6.86
CA ALA A 45 19.47 -14.92 -6.04
C ALA A 45 19.79 -15.37 -4.61
N ASP A 46 20.73 -16.29 -4.41
CA ASP A 46 21.13 -16.74 -3.07
C ASP A 46 21.89 -15.64 -2.31
N ALA A 47 22.76 -14.90 -3.01
CA ALA A 47 23.42 -13.72 -2.46
C ALA A 47 22.42 -12.61 -2.07
N TRP A 48 21.42 -12.35 -2.93
CA TRP A 48 20.33 -11.41 -2.64
C TRP A 48 19.51 -11.85 -1.42
N ARG A 49 19.11 -13.13 -1.34
CA ARG A 49 18.40 -13.68 -0.16
C ARG A 49 19.20 -13.47 1.13
N ALA A 50 20.51 -13.66 1.08
CA ALA A 50 21.39 -13.45 2.25
C ALA A 50 21.49 -11.97 2.65
N GLN A 51 21.43 -11.02 1.72
CA GLN A 51 21.34 -9.59 2.02
C GLN A 51 20.00 -9.25 2.67
N GLU A 52 18.92 -9.83 2.17
CA GLU A 52 17.56 -9.52 2.61
C GLU A 52 17.30 -10.08 4.01
N ALA A 53 17.88 -11.24 4.32
CA ALA A 53 17.86 -11.83 5.65
C ALA A 53 18.50 -10.88 6.69
N LYS A 54 19.56 -10.15 6.34
CA LYS A 54 20.17 -9.14 7.23
C LYS A 54 19.24 -7.94 7.48
N ALA A 55 18.34 -7.66 6.55
CA ALA A 55 17.30 -6.64 6.66
C ALA A 55 16.01 -7.14 7.35
N GLY A 56 16.03 -8.34 7.94
CA GLY A 56 14.88 -8.93 8.62
C GLY A 56 13.85 -9.56 7.67
N ARG A 57 14.17 -9.77 6.39
CA ARG A 57 13.28 -10.41 5.43
C ARG A 57 13.89 -11.71 4.92
N VAL A 58 13.41 -12.84 5.40
CA VAL A 58 13.90 -14.16 4.99
C VAL A 58 12.98 -14.69 3.90
N TYR A 59 13.50 -14.80 2.69
CA TYR A 59 12.80 -15.37 1.54
C TYR A 59 13.26 -16.81 1.36
N ASP A 60 12.33 -17.74 1.31
CA ASP A 60 12.61 -19.14 1.05
C ASP A 60 11.88 -19.63 -0.21
N CYS A 61 12.60 -20.43 -0.99
CA CYS A 61 12.20 -20.89 -2.30
C CYS A 61 12.93 -22.19 -2.67
N ASP A 62 12.44 -23.31 -2.17
CA ASP A 62 13.03 -24.63 -2.45
C ASP A 62 12.82 -25.04 -3.92
N LYS A 63 11.63 -24.76 -4.45
CA LYS A 63 11.22 -25.18 -5.80
C LYS A 63 11.44 -24.04 -6.80
N ARG A 64 12.70 -23.77 -7.10
CA ARG A 64 13.13 -22.75 -8.08
C ARG A 64 13.40 -23.36 -9.45
N SER A 65 12.92 -22.72 -10.51
CA SER A 65 13.29 -23.04 -11.90
C SER A 65 13.59 -21.77 -12.70
N VAL A 66 14.48 -21.89 -13.68
CA VAL A 66 14.85 -20.81 -14.59
C VAL A 66 14.52 -21.23 -16.03
N ALA A 67 13.70 -20.43 -16.71
CA ALA A 67 13.26 -20.63 -18.09
C ALA A 67 13.39 -19.33 -18.89
N GLY A 68 12.83 -19.28 -20.11
CA GLY A 68 12.76 -18.05 -20.91
C GLY A 68 13.71 -17.96 -22.12
N TYR A 69 14.39 -19.05 -22.47
CA TYR A 69 15.23 -19.11 -23.67
C TYR A 69 14.44 -18.70 -24.92
N PRO A 70 15.01 -17.88 -25.84
CA PRO A 70 16.38 -17.37 -25.84
C PRO A 70 16.55 -15.96 -25.26
N PHE A 71 15.47 -15.20 -25.06
CA PHE A 71 15.54 -13.73 -24.97
C PHE A 71 15.14 -13.17 -23.61
N ARG A 72 14.81 -14.03 -22.64
CA ARG A 72 14.47 -13.61 -21.29
C ARG A 72 14.92 -14.63 -20.25
N PHE A 73 14.89 -14.21 -19.00
CA PHE A 73 15.06 -15.07 -17.83
C PHE A 73 13.78 -15.02 -17.01
N GLU A 74 13.14 -16.18 -16.87
CA GLU A 74 11.94 -16.40 -16.07
C GLU A 74 12.32 -17.25 -14.86
N VAL A 75 12.38 -16.63 -13.68
CA VAL A 75 12.66 -17.29 -12.41
C VAL A 75 11.33 -17.59 -11.74
N ARG A 76 10.93 -18.86 -11.75
CA ARG A 76 9.69 -19.33 -11.11
C ARG A 76 10.02 -19.95 -9.77
N CYS A 77 9.32 -19.51 -8.74
CA CYS A 77 9.33 -20.07 -7.41
C CYS A 77 7.93 -20.55 -7.05
N THR A 78 7.73 -21.85 -6.85
CA THR A 78 6.45 -22.40 -6.38
C THR A 78 6.47 -22.59 -4.87
N ASP A 79 5.35 -22.30 -4.22
CA ASP A 79 5.18 -22.32 -2.76
C ASP A 79 6.20 -21.46 -1.95
N PRO A 80 6.57 -20.23 -2.39
CA PRO A 80 7.53 -19.42 -1.64
C PRO A 80 7.02 -19.07 -0.25
N SER A 81 7.94 -19.00 0.70
CA SER A 81 7.67 -18.46 2.03
C SER A 81 8.50 -17.21 2.30
N VAL A 82 7.87 -16.19 2.87
CA VAL A 82 8.49 -14.92 3.21
C VAL A 82 8.26 -14.69 4.69
N MET A 83 9.33 -14.74 5.46
CA MET A 83 9.30 -14.43 6.88
C MET A 83 9.79 -13.00 7.10
N LEU A 84 8.89 -12.19 7.63
CA LEU A 84 9.09 -10.79 7.94
C LEU A 84 9.35 -10.65 9.45
N VAL A 85 10.59 -10.31 9.79
CA VAL A 85 11.08 -10.08 11.14
C VAL A 85 11.39 -8.60 11.30
N SER A 86 11.05 -8.01 12.44
CA SER A 86 11.39 -6.61 12.76
C SER A 86 10.91 -5.57 11.73
N GLN A 87 9.74 -5.81 11.12
CA GLN A 87 9.16 -4.89 10.13
C GLN A 87 8.33 -3.76 10.76
N THR A 88 8.20 -3.73 12.07
CA THR A 88 7.45 -2.72 12.81
C THR A 88 8.26 -2.22 14.00
N ALA A 89 7.87 -1.09 14.57
CA ALA A 89 8.47 -0.57 15.81
C ALA A 89 8.36 -1.55 17.00
N SER A 90 7.47 -2.55 16.90
CA SER A 90 7.31 -3.63 17.88
C SER A 90 8.06 -4.89 17.41
N PRO A 91 9.30 -5.14 17.88
CA PRO A 91 10.16 -6.20 17.36
C PRO A 91 9.67 -7.63 17.62
N GLN A 92 8.59 -7.80 18.38
CA GLN A 92 8.09 -9.10 18.84
C GLN A 92 7.18 -9.81 17.82
N MET A 93 6.65 -9.11 16.81
CA MET A 93 5.76 -9.73 15.82
C MET A 93 6.54 -10.13 14.57
N ALA A 94 6.71 -11.44 14.39
CA ALA A 94 7.23 -12.03 13.15
C ALA A 94 6.09 -12.68 12.37
N PHE A 95 5.94 -12.30 11.11
CA PHE A 95 4.90 -12.84 10.23
C PHE A 95 5.53 -13.76 9.18
N VAL A 96 4.83 -14.82 8.83
CA VAL A 96 5.17 -15.71 7.71
C VAL A 96 4.05 -15.61 6.69
N ALA A 97 4.40 -15.14 5.50
CA ALA A 97 3.53 -15.15 4.34
C ALA A 97 3.93 -16.32 3.43
N ARG A 98 2.96 -17.12 2.97
CA ARG A 98 3.17 -18.14 1.93
C ARG A 98 2.31 -17.81 0.73
N LEU A 99 2.86 -17.92 -0.47
CA LEU A 99 2.16 -17.66 -1.73
C LEU A 99 2.18 -18.92 -2.59
N ALA A 100 1.30 -19.02 -3.58
CA ALA A 100 1.29 -20.17 -4.49
C ALA A 100 2.49 -20.15 -5.46
N GLU A 101 2.77 -19.00 -6.05
CA GLU A 101 3.89 -18.84 -7.00
C GLU A 101 4.37 -17.39 -7.06
N ILE A 102 5.68 -17.21 -7.25
CA ILE A 102 6.30 -15.96 -7.68
C ILE A 102 7.04 -16.22 -8.99
N LEU A 103 6.76 -15.40 -10.00
CA LEU A 103 7.44 -15.44 -11.30
C LEU A 103 8.16 -14.10 -11.51
N VAL A 104 9.49 -14.12 -11.53
CA VAL A 104 10.31 -12.94 -11.83
C VAL A 104 10.81 -13.03 -13.25
N VAL A 105 10.60 -11.99 -14.05
CA VAL A 105 10.96 -11.91 -15.46
C VAL A 105 11.90 -10.74 -15.70
N ALA A 106 13.04 -11.01 -16.32
CA ALA A 106 13.99 -10.01 -16.82
C ALA A 106 14.28 -10.26 -18.30
N GLN A 107 14.26 -9.21 -19.12
CA GLN A 107 14.53 -9.31 -20.56
C GLN A 107 16.03 -9.17 -20.82
N VAL A 108 16.59 -9.95 -21.74
CA VAL A 108 18.03 -9.86 -22.06
C VAL A 108 18.37 -8.54 -22.75
N TYR A 109 17.43 -7.99 -23.52
CA TYR A 109 17.58 -6.72 -24.26
C TYR A 109 17.16 -5.48 -23.45
N ASP A 110 16.52 -5.67 -22.29
CA ASP A 110 16.20 -4.59 -21.34
C ASP A 110 16.52 -5.07 -19.90
N PRO A 111 17.82 -5.17 -19.55
CA PRO A 111 18.24 -5.74 -18.28
C PRO A 111 17.92 -4.86 -17.07
N LYS A 112 17.46 -3.62 -17.30
CA LYS A 112 17.14 -2.66 -16.23
C LYS A 112 15.69 -2.76 -15.77
N LEU A 113 14.85 -3.49 -16.51
CA LEU A 113 13.46 -3.76 -16.17
C LEU A 113 13.32 -5.17 -15.60
N VAL A 114 12.85 -5.23 -14.36
CA VAL A 114 12.45 -6.47 -13.71
C VAL A 114 10.96 -6.42 -13.43
N ILE A 115 10.25 -7.46 -13.84
CA ILE A 115 8.81 -7.63 -13.58
C ILE A 115 8.67 -8.83 -12.66
N ALA A 116 7.86 -8.74 -11.62
CA ALA A 116 7.50 -9.88 -10.81
C ALA A 116 5.98 -10.04 -10.77
N GLU A 117 5.50 -11.26 -11.04
CA GLU A 117 4.11 -11.66 -10.91
C GLU A 117 3.96 -12.54 -9.67
N PHE A 118 2.92 -12.28 -8.89
CA PHE A 118 2.58 -13.00 -7.67
C PHE A 118 1.26 -13.73 -7.92
N LYS A 119 1.20 -15.03 -7.61
CA LYS A 119 -0.04 -15.80 -7.70
C LYS A 119 -0.57 -16.15 -6.31
N GLY A 120 -1.85 -15.83 -6.12
CA GLY A 120 -2.60 -16.20 -4.93
C GLY A 120 -3.04 -17.67 -4.93
N PRO A 121 -3.63 -18.14 -3.83
CA PRO A 121 -3.82 -17.38 -2.59
C PRO A 121 -2.51 -17.23 -1.81
N ALA A 122 -2.40 -16.14 -1.06
CA ALA A 122 -1.40 -15.98 -0.01
C ALA A 122 -2.01 -16.21 1.36
N THR A 123 -1.28 -16.87 2.25
CA THR A 123 -1.66 -17.07 3.65
C THR A 123 -0.69 -16.34 4.54
N ILE A 124 -1.20 -15.63 5.54
CA ILE A 124 -0.39 -14.90 6.52
C ILE A 124 -0.66 -15.49 7.90
N ALA A 125 0.42 -15.85 8.58
CA ALA A 125 0.41 -16.38 9.94
C ALA A 125 1.44 -15.63 10.79
N GLU A 126 1.20 -15.57 12.09
CA GLU A 126 2.30 -15.30 13.03
C GLU A 126 3.27 -16.48 13.03
N ARG A 127 4.54 -16.22 13.35
CA ARG A 127 5.55 -17.28 13.43
C ARG A 127 5.09 -18.36 14.42
N ASN A 128 5.07 -19.61 13.96
CA ASN A 128 4.62 -20.79 14.72
C ASN A 128 3.13 -20.80 15.09
N ALA A 129 2.31 -19.94 14.47
CA ALA A 129 0.86 -19.96 14.62
C ALA A 129 0.16 -20.48 13.35
N GLN A 130 -1.15 -20.75 13.46
CA GLN A 130 -1.97 -21.06 12.31
C GLN A 130 -2.26 -19.81 11.47
N PRO A 131 -2.48 -19.94 10.15
CA PRO A 131 -2.84 -18.82 9.29
C PRO A 131 -4.12 -18.13 9.76
N THR A 132 -4.02 -16.84 10.05
CA THR A 132 -5.14 -16.01 10.50
C THR A 132 -5.76 -15.21 9.37
N LEU A 133 -5.03 -15.04 8.26
CA LEU A 133 -5.48 -14.28 7.09
C LEU A 133 -5.21 -15.07 5.80
N SER A 134 -6.17 -15.03 4.90
CA SER A 134 -6.06 -15.46 3.51
C SER A 134 -6.23 -14.25 2.60
N VAL A 135 -5.34 -14.09 1.64
CA VAL A 135 -5.31 -12.99 0.69
C VAL A 135 -5.37 -13.58 -0.72
N ASN A 136 -6.40 -13.26 -1.48
CA ASN A 136 -6.60 -13.75 -2.83
C ASN A 136 -6.70 -12.58 -3.82
N TRP A 137 -6.27 -12.81 -5.05
CA TRP A 137 -6.32 -11.83 -6.15
C TRP A 137 -6.29 -12.56 -7.49
N SER A 138 -6.74 -11.88 -8.53
CA SER A 138 -6.73 -12.40 -9.92
C SER A 138 -5.46 -12.03 -10.67
N LEU A 139 -4.94 -10.82 -10.45
CA LEU A 139 -3.66 -10.33 -10.95
C LEU A 139 -2.89 -9.70 -9.80
N GLY A 140 -1.61 -10.04 -9.68
CA GLY A 140 -0.68 -9.40 -8.76
C GLY A 140 0.63 -9.19 -9.48
N ARG A 141 0.99 -7.95 -9.79
CA ARG A 141 2.17 -7.64 -10.60
C ARG A 141 2.93 -6.46 -10.03
N SER A 142 4.24 -6.58 -10.02
CA SER A 142 5.16 -5.47 -9.75
C SER A 142 6.14 -5.30 -10.89
N SER A 143 6.66 -4.08 -11.05
CA SER A 143 7.77 -3.82 -11.94
C SER A 143 8.71 -2.77 -11.36
N VAL A 144 10.00 -2.90 -11.65
CA VAL A 144 11.03 -1.95 -11.23
C VAL A 144 11.94 -1.66 -12.42
N VAL A 145 12.18 -0.38 -12.68
CA VAL A 145 13.06 0.12 -13.74
C VAL A 145 14.28 0.81 -13.11
N GLY A 146 15.47 0.54 -13.64
CA GLY A 146 16.72 1.20 -13.25
C GLY A 146 17.69 0.32 -12.46
N LEU A 147 17.35 -0.96 -12.25
CA LEU A 147 18.23 -1.93 -11.60
C LEU A 147 19.46 -2.26 -12.48
N PRO A 148 20.59 -2.68 -11.89
CA PRO A 148 20.87 -2.85 -10.45
C PRO A 148 21.27 -1.54 -9.73
N ALA A 149 21.21 -0.39 -10.42
CA ALA A 149 21.46 0.92 -9.81
C ALA A 149 20.23 1.40 -9.01
N VAL A 150 20.19 2.69 -8.67
CA VAL A 150 19.06 3.29 -7.94
C VAL A 150 17.76 3.14 -8.75
N PRO A 151 16.68 2.58 -8.17
CA PRO A 151 15.40 2.43 -8.86
C PRO A 151 14.85 3.79 -9.33
N GLN A 152 14.53 3.89 -10.62
CA GLN A 152 13.97 5.10 -11.23
C GLN A 152 12.45 5.12 -11.16
N ARG A 153 11.83 3.96 -11.38
CA ARG A 153 10.37 3.76 -11.35
C ARG A 153 10.05 2.41 -10.71
N ALA A 154 8.97 2.36 -9.95
CA ALA A 154 8.41 1.15 -9.42
C ALA A 154 6.88 1.18 -9.60
N SER A 155 6.28 0.02 -9.85
CA SER A 155 4.83 -0.15 -9.89
C SER A 155 4.42 -1.41 -9.15
N LEU A 156 3.24 -1.39 -8.55
CA LEU A 156 2.60 -2.53 -7.92
C LEU A 156 1.11 -2.46 -8.21
N VAL A 157 0.53 -3.53 -8.75
CA VAL A 157 -0.86 -3.59 -9.19
C VAL A 157 -1.49 -4.90 -8.71
N PHE A 158 -2.70 -4.81 -8.15
CA PHE A 158 -3.54 -5.97 -7.83
C PHE A 158 -4.97 -5.79 -8.33
N ASP A 159 -5.52 -6.85 -8.94
CA ASP A 159 -6.93 -6.91 -9.36
C ASP A 159 -7.71 -7.94 -8.54
N ASN A 160 -8.93 -7.55 -8.16
CA ASN A 160 -9.87 -8.35 -7.38
C ASN A 160 -9.26 -8.86 -6.06
N LEU A 161 -8.60 -7.97 -5.31
CA LEU A 161 -7.99 -8.28 -4.03
C LEU A 161 -9.08 -8.57 -2.99
N ALA A 162 -8.99 -9.73 -2.36
CA ALA A 162 -9.85 -10.16 -1.27
C ALA A 162 -9.01 -10.57 -0.07
N ILE A 163 -9.26 -9.96 1.08
CA ILE A 163 -8.65 -10.34 2.36
C ILE A 163 -9.76 -10.91 3.24
N ASP A 164 -9.59 -12.17 3.64
CA ASP A 164 -10.50 -12.88 4.54
C ASP A 164 -9.74 -13.31 5.81
N ARG A 165 -10.37 -13.22 6.99
CA ARG A 165 -9.86 -13.79 8.25
C ARG A 165 -10.22 -15.26 8.31
N THR A 166 -9.23 -16.12 8.54
CA THR A 166 -9.39 -17.59 8.51
C THR A 166 -9.31 -18.26 9.88
N GLY A 167 -9.16 -17.49 10.97
CA GLY A 167 -9.04 -18.02 12.34
C GLY A 167 -10.35 -18.37 13.06
N GLY A 168 -11.51 -18.25 12.40
CA GLY A 168 -12.84 -18.53 12.98
C GLY A 168 -13.51 -19.79 12.38
N PRO A 169 -14.76 -20.10 12.78
CA PRO A 169 -15.51 -21.25 12.26
C PRO A 169 -15.74 -21.21 10.74
N ALA A 170 -15.79 -20.01 10.18
CA ALA A 170 -15.88 -19.75 8.75
C ALA A 170 -15.01 -18.53 8.39
N PRO A 171 -14.47 -18.45 7.16
CA PRO A 171 -13.76 -17.26 6.69
C PRO A 171 -14.65 -16.02 6.73
N THR A 172 -14.19 -14.93 7.37
CA THR A 172 -14.91 -13.64 7.38
C THR A 172 -14.24 -12.64 6.44
N PRO A 173 -14.99 -12.01 5.52
CA PRO A 173 -14.41 -11.01 4.63
C PRO A 173 -14.02 -9.76 5.42
N LEU A 174 -12.77 -9.31 5.28
CA LEU A 174 -12.28 -8.08 5.92
C LEU A 174 -12.28 -6.92 4.94
N MET A 175 -11.72 -7.15 3.75
CA MET A 175 -11.53 -6.13 2.72
C MET A 175 -11.72 -6.74 1.34
N ARG A 176 -12.39 -6.00 0.46
CA ARG A 176 -12.47 -6.29 -0.98
C ARG A 176 -12.07 -5.05 -1.75
N VAL A 177 -11.29 -5.21 -2.81
CA VAL A 177 -10.88 -4.13 -3.70
C VAL A 177 -10.88 -4.65 -5.13
N ASN A 178 -11.58 -3.96 -6.04
CA ASN A 178 -11.64 -4.39 -7.44
C ASN A 178 -10.30 -4.16 -8.14
N HIS A 179 -9.65 -3.03 -7.85
CA HIS A 179 -8.35 -2.68 -8.41
C HIS A 179 -7.58 -1.78 -7.45
N ILE A 180 -6.31 -2.07 -7.22
CA ILE A 180 -5.39 -1.20 -6.48
C ILE A 180 -4.06 -1.13 -7.21
N GLU A 181 -3.57 0.08 -7.43
CA GLU A 181 -2.26 0.31 -8.02
C GLU A 181 -1.48 1.39 -7.28
N LEU A 182 -0.17 1.16 -7.16
CA LEU A 182 0.79 2.06 -6.56
C LEU A 182 1.94 2.24 -7.54
N HIS A 183 2.17 3.48 -7.96
CA HIS A 183 3.27 3.87 -8.82
C HIS A 183 4.19 4.82 -8.07
N GLY A 184 5.49 4.64 -8.24
CA GLY A 184 6.52 5.54 -7.72
C GLY A 184 7.54 5.87 -8.80
N ARG A 185 8.00 7.12 -8.84
CA ARG A 185 9.10 7.54 -9.72
C ARG A 185 9.98 8.58 -9.03
N GLN A 186 11.26 8.61 -9.37
CA GLN A 186 12.10 9.76 -9.02
C GLN A 186 11.64 11.01 -9.78
N VAL A 187 11.72 12.16 -9.13
CA VAL A 187 11.45 13.46 -9.74
C VAL A 187 12.69 13.94 -10.48
N ASP A 188 12.55 14.18 -11.77
CA ASP A 188 13.62 14.70 -12.63
C ASP A 188 14.13 16.05 -12.13
N GLY A 189 15.45 16.24 -12.15
CA GLY A 189 16.08 17.48 -11.71
C GLY A 189 16.15 17.68 -10.19
N SER A 190 15.78 16.67 -9.39
CA SER A 190 16.04 16.68 -7.94
C SER A 190 17.54 16.77 -7.66
N ALA A 191 17.92 17.49 -6.60
CA ALA A 191 19.32 17.56 -6.20
C ALA A 191 19.85 16.14 -5.88
N PRO A 192 21.07 15.76 -6.31
CA PRO A 192 21.62 14.43 -6.07
C PRO A 192 21.62 14.02 -4.59
N ASP A 193 21.81 14.98 -3.68
CA ASP A 193 21.85 14.76 -2.24
C ASP A 193 20.48 14.82 -1.56
N SER A 194 19.41 15.13 -2.30
CA SER A 194 18.03 15.20 -1.81
C SER A 194 17.05 14.75 -2.90
N PRO A 195 17.05 13.47 -3.27
CA PRO A 195 16.09 12.93 -4.23
C PRO A 195 14.67 13.08 -3.68
N ALA A 196 13.76 13.49 -4.57
CA ALA A 196 12.33 13.46 -4.32
C ALA A 196 11.69 12.33 -5.13
N ILE A 197 10.67 11.70 -4.56
CA ILE A 197 9.94 10.59 -5.17
C ILE A 197 8.48 11.00 -5.26
N GLU A 198 7.92 10.96 -6.45
CA GLU A 198 6.48 11.10 -6.65
C GLU A 198 5.85 9.71 -6.60
N THR A 199 4.75 9.61 -5.86
CA THR A 199 3.97 8.39 -5.71
C THR A 199 2.50 8.67 -6.01
N VAL A 200 1.87 7.76 -6.75
CA VAL A 200 0.43 7.77 -7.03
C VAL A 200 -0.15 6.45 -6.55
N LEU A 201 -1.18 6.52 -5.72
CA LEU A 201 -1.97 5.39 -5.25
C LEU A 201 -3.39 5.54 -5.76
N GLN A 202 -3.88 4.53 -6.47
CA GLN A 202 -5.27 4.43 -6.90
C GLN A 202 -5.92 3.18 -6.31
N ILE A 203 -7.14 3.33 -5.80
CA ILE A 203 -7.99 2.26 -5.29
C ILE A 203 -9.36 2.43 -5.94
N ASN A 204 -9.86 1.38 -6.59
CA ASN A 204 -11.19 1.36 -7.17
C ASN A 204 -12.04 0.26 -6.50
N GLY A 205 -13.24 0.63 -6.04
CA GLY A 205 -14.21 -0.29 -5.44
C GLY A 205 -13.73 -0.94 -4.15
N GLY A 206 -13.01 -0.20 -3.29
CA GLY A 206 -12.58 -0.68 -1.98
C GLY A 206 -13.75 -0.77 -0.99
N THR A 207 -13.83 -1.85 -0.20
CA THR A 207 -14.82 -2.02 0.88
C THR A 207 -14.15 -2.57 2.12
N LEU A 208 -14.58 -2.11 3.31
CA LEU A 208 -14.12 -2.59 4.61
C LEU A 208 -15.33 -3.08 5.42
N GLN A 209 -15.40 -4.40 5.61
CA GLN A 209 -16.61 -5.04 6.12
C GLN A 209 -16.70 -5.05 7.66
N GLU A 210 -15.55 -5.07 8.36
CA GLU A 210 -15.52 -5.20 9.84
C GLU A 210 -15.23 -3.89 10.60
N VAL A 211 -14.86 -2.80 9.92
CA VAL A 211 -14.41 -1.58 10.61
C VAL A 211 -15.60 -0.72 11.08
N HIS A 212 -16.56 -0.45 10.19
CA HIS A 212 -17.76 0.32 10.48
C HIS A 212 -18.82 0.07 9.38
N PRO A 213 -20.12 0.04 9.70
CA PRO A 213 -21.18 -0.15 8.68
C PRO A 213 -21.10 0.83 7.51
N LEU A 214 -20.63 2.06 7.73
CA LEU A 214 -20.42 3.05 6.66
C LEU A 214 -19.33 2.67 5.67
N LEU A 215 -18.33 1.91 6.11
CA LEU A 215 -17.19 1.53 5.28
C LEU A 215 -17.49 0.27 4.44
N THR A 216 -18.70 -0.28 4.55
CA THR A 216 -19.19 -1.40 3.70
C THR A 216 -19.52 -0.95 2.28
N GLN A 217 -19.79 0.34 2.06
CA GLN A 217 -20.00 0.90 0.73
C GLN A 217 -18.68 1.00 -0.04
N PRO A 218 -18.68 0.72 -1.36
CA PRO A 218 -17.49 0.84 -2.18
C PRO A 218 -17.01 2.29 -2.22
N PHE A 219 -15.71 2.48 -2.02
CA PHE A 219 -15.03 3.75 -2.20
C PHE A 219 -13.97 3.68 -3.30
N ASN A 220 -13.75 4.81 -3.94
CA ASN A 220 -12.60 5.04 -4.82
C ASN A 220 -11.65 6.03 -4.13
N ALA A 221 -10.35 5.83 -4.28
CA ALA A 221 -9.34 6.74 -3.78
C ALA A 221 -8.27 6.98 -4.85
N ASP A 222 -7.83 8.22 -4.96
CA ASP A 222 -6.74 8.67 -5.82
C ASP A 222 -5.86 9.60 -4.98
N ILE A 223 -4.60 9.21 -4.75
CA ILE A 223 -3.69 9.92 -3.85
C ILE A 223 -2.34 10.14 -4.55
N HIS A 224 -1.99 11.40 -4.72
CA HIS A 224 -0.72 11.89 -5.23
C HIS A 224 0.10 12.45 -4.07
N ALA A 225 1.25 11.85 -3.83
CA ALA A 225 2.16 12.27 -2.78
C ALA A 225 3.59 12.41 -3.28
N ARG A 226 4.33 13.34 -2.66
CA ARG A 226 5.75 13.55 -2.87
C ARG A 226 6.49 13.20 -1.59
N LEU A 227 7.37 12.22 -1.66
CA LEU A 227 8.25 11.78 -0.58
C LEU A 227 9.63 12.43 -0.74
N ASN A 228 10.11 13.06 0.33
CA ASN A 228 11.45 13.61 0.44
C ASN A 228 12.22 12.88 1.55
N GLY A 229 13.56 12.81 1.42
CA GLY A 229 14.44 12.28 2.46
C GLY A 229 14.78 10.79 2.33
N LEU A 230 14.22 10.06 1.35
CA LEU A 230 14.64 8.69 1.04
C LEU A 230 15.90 8.69 0.14
N LYS A 231 17.08 8.67 0.77
CA LYS A 231 18.38 8.74 0.07
C LYS A 231 19.01 7.38 -0.20
N ASP A 232 18.72 6.40 0.65
CA ASP A 232 19.28 5.05 0.56
C ASP A 232 18.18 4.05 0.20
N PHE A 233 18.40 3.27 -0.86
CA PHE A 233 17.48 2.24 -1.35
C PHE A 233 17.91 0.83 -0.94
N SER A 234 18.98 0.70 -0.13
CA SER A 234 19.45 -0.58 0.37
C SER A 234 18.40 -1.29 1.23
N PRO A 235 18.35 -2.64 1.21
CA PRO A 235 17.52 -3.41 2.11
C PRO A 235 17.78 -3.09 3.59
N LYS A 236 16.76 -2.63 4.33
CA LYS A 236 16.81 -2.54 5.81
C LYS A 236 15.43 -2.73 6.46
N PRO A 237 15.36 -2.93 7.78
CA PRO A 237 14.10 -2.92 8.52
C PRO A 237 13.37 -1.58 8.38
N TRP A 238 12.04 -1.60 8.36
CA TRP A 238 11.23 -0.38 8.27
C TRP A 238 11.51 0.65 9.37
N PRO A 239 11.65 0.27 10.65
CA PRO A 239 12.00 1.23 11.70
C PRO A 239 13.27 2.03 11.42
N ASP A 240 14.34 1.34 10.99
CA ASP A 240 15.60 1.97 10.64
C ASP A 240 15.45 2.91 9.44
N ARG A 241 14.67 2.48 8.44
CA ARG A 241 14.32 3.33 7.28
C ARG A 241 13.63 4.61 7.71
N PHE A 242 12.61 4.51 8.55
CA PHE A 242 11.84 5.68 8.99
C PHE A 242 12.70 6.62 9.84
N ARG A 243 13.62 6.07 10.66
CA ARG A 243 14.59 6.85 11.43
C ARG A 243 15.55 7.63 10.53
N GLU A 244 16.05 7.01 9.47
CA GLU A 244 16.91 7.69 8.48
C GLU A 244 16.18 8.78 7.70
N ILE A 245 14.95 8.48 7.24
CA ILE A 245 14.10 9.47 6.57
C ILE A 245 13.87 10.66 7.51
N GLN A 246 13.56 10.40 8.78
CA GLN A 246 13.38 11.44 9.79
C GLN A 246 14.66 12.27 10.01
N ALA A 247 15.80 11.62 10.19
CA ALA A 247 17.10 12.28 10.36
C ALA A 247 17.51 13.11 9.13
N ALA A 248 17.06 12.71 7.94
CA ALA A 248 17.26 13.45 6.69
C ALA A 248 16.28 14.63 6.50
N GLY A 249 15.44 14.96 7.49
CA GLY A 249 14.41 15.99 7.37
C GLY A 249 13.26 15.58 6.44
N GLY A 250 13.03 14.27 6.32
CA GLY A 250 12.07 13.69 5.40
C GLY A 250 10.63 14.14 5.64
N SER A 251 9.87 14.18 4.56
CA SER A 251 8.48 14.62 4.56
C SER A 251 7.68 13.89 3.49
N VAL A 252 6.39 13.74 3.75
CA VAL A 252 5.40 13.29 2.78
C VAL A 252 4.45 14.45 2.54
N GLU A 253 4.53 15.04 1.37
CA GLU A 253 3.63 16.08 0.91
C GLU A 253 2.49 15.43 0.10
N ILE A 254 1.28 15.46 0.63
CA ILE A 254 0.08 15.06 -0.09
C ILE A 254 -0.32 16.24 -0.97
N GLN A 255 -0.01 16.16 -2.26
CA GLN A 255 -0.32 17.20 -3.23
C GLN A 255 -1.81 17.19 -3.58
N GLN A 256 -2.35 15.99 -3.74
CA GLN A 256 -3.76 15.76 -3.99
C GLN A 256 -4.15 14.42 -3.38
N SER A 257 -5.26 14.39 -2.67
CA SER A 257 -5.93 13.16 -2.25
C SER A 257 -7.40 13.36 -2.54
N ARG A 258 -8.03 12.41 -3.23
CA ARG A 258 -9.46 12.37 -3.53
C ARG A 258 -9.99 11.03 -3.07
N ILE A 259 -11.02 11.05 -2.24
CA ILE A 259 -11.72 9.85 -1.79
C ILE A 259 -13.21 10.06 -2.05
N GLU A 260 -13.83 9.14 -2.78
CA GLU A 260 -15.24 9.19 -3.16
C GLU A 260 -15.94 7.93 -2.67
N GLN A 261 -17.04 8.08 -1.96
CA GLN A 261 -17.86 6.98 -1.45
C GLN A 261 -19.34 7.40 -1.51
N GLY A 262 -20.09 6.82 -2.44
CA GLY A 262 -21.48 7.21 -2.67
C GLY A 262 -21.59 8.70 -3.00
N ASP A 263 -22.37 9.45 -2.23
CA ASP A 263 -22.56 10.90 -2.39
C ASP A 263 -21.46 11.74 -1.71
N VAL A 264 -20.56 11.10 -0.97
CA VAL A 264 -19.52 11.76 -0.18
C VAL A 264 -18.25 11.88 -1.01
N LEU A 265 -17.74 13.10 -1.10
CA LEU A 265 -16.48 13.39 -1.75
C LEU A 265 -15.58 14.13 -0.78
N SER A 266 -14.38 13.62 -0.57
CA SER A 266 -13.36 14.24 0.25
C SER A 266 -12.11 14.52 -0.58
N VAL A 267 -11.55 15.71 -0.41
CA VAL A 267 -10.19 16.01 -0.86
C VAL A 267 -9.31 16.44 0.31
N ALA A 268 -8.03 16.08 0.29
CA ALA A 268 -7.08 16.54 1.29
C ALA A 268 -5.71 16.86 0.68
N ALA A 269 -5.04 17.86 1.24
CA ALA A 269 -3.67 18.22 0.88
C ALA A 269 -2.92 18.74 2.11
N GLY A 270 -1.61 18.58 2.14
CA GLY A 270 -0.77 19.06 3.24
C GLY A 270 0.49 18.22 3.42
N THR A 271 1.23 18.47 4.49
CA THR A 271 2.56 17.88 4.69
C THR A 271 2.64 17.19 6.03
N LEU A 272 3.09 15.94 5.99
CA LEU A 272 3.35 15.09 7.15
C LEU A 272 4.85 14.82 7.30
N ARG A 273 5.30 14.75 8.54
CA ARG A 273 6.69 14.45 8.93
C ARG A 273 6.69 13.45 10.09
N LEU A 274 7.87 12.92 10.38
CA LEU A 274 8.10 12.11 11.58
C LEU A 274 8.84 12.96 12.62
N ASN A 275 8.36 12.94 13.86
CA ASN A 275 9.05 13.54 14.98
C ASN A 275 10.17 12.62 15.50
N ALA A 276 10.93 13.08 16.50
CA ALA A 276 12.05 12.34 17.08
C ALA A 276 11.64 10.99 17.72
N GLN A 277 10.37 10.83 18.08
CA GLN A 277 9.78 9.61 18.64
C GLN A 277 9.18 8.69 17.57
N GLY A 278 9.43 8.98 16.29
CA GLY A 278 8.91 8.20 15.16
C GLY A 278 7.41 8.35 14.93
N ARG A 279 6.78 9.38 15.50
CA ARG A 279 5.35 9.63 15.38
C ARG A 279 5.07 10.68 14.31
N ILE A 280 3.92 10.54 13.66
CA ILE A 280 3.51 11.44 12.59
C ILE A 280 3.11 12.80 13.19
N GLU A 281 3.59 13.86 12.58
CA GLU A 281 3.22 15.25 12.87
C GLU A 281 2.99 16.04 11.57
N GLY A 282 2.19 17.11 11.65
CA GLY A 282 1.87 17.95 10.51
C GLY A 282 0.39 18.30 10.45
N GLU A 283 -0.04 18.82 9.30
CA GLU A 283 -1.42 19.22 9.08
C GLU A 283 -1.84 18.88 7.66
N LEU A 284 -3.06 18.37 7.52
CA LEU A 284 -3.74 18.18 6.25
C LEU A 284 -4.99 19.06 6.23
N GLN A 285 -5.13 19.91 5.23
CA GLN A 285 -6.37 20.60 4.97
C GLN A 285 -7.30 19.65 4.22
N MET A 286 -8.40 19.25 4.86
CA MET A 286 -9.39 18.34 4.29
C MET A 286 -10.67 19.11 3.95
N THR A 287 -11.22 18.89 2.77
CA THR A 287 -12.49 19.47 2.33
C THR A 287 -13.45 18.36 1.93
N VAL A 288 -14.62 18.33 2.54
CA VAL A 288 -15.62 17.26 2.36
C VAL A 288 -16.94 17.84 1.87
N ALA A 289 -17.44 17.31 0.76
CA ALA A 289 -18.81 17.50 0.28
C ALA A 289 -19.67 16.27 0.62
N GLY A 290 -20.98 16.51 0.80
CA GLY A 290 -21.95 15.44 1.14
C GLY A 290 -21.92 15.00 2.61
N LEU A 291 -21.29 15.78 3.50
CA LEU A 291 -21.18 15.46 4.93
C LEU A 291 -22.55 15.35 5.63
N ASP A 292 -23.54 16.08 5.14
CA ASP A 292 -24.94 16.03 5.56
C ASP A 292 -25.55 14.63 5.49
N ARG A 293 -25.06 13.77 4.59
CA ARG A 293 -25.50 12.38 4.45
C ARG A 293 -24.78 11.40 5.38
N VAL A 294 -23.57 11.75 5.82
CA VAL A 294 -22.73 10.91 6.68
C VAL A 294 -23.18 10.98 8.14
N ILE A 295 -23.60 12.16 8.60
CA ILE A 295 -23.91 12.42 10.02
C ILE A 295 -25.02 11.49 10.55
N PRO A 296 -26.18 11.34 9.89
CA PRO A 296 -27.22 10.41 10.36
C PRO A 296 -26.72 8.96 10.34
N ALA A 297 -25.85 8.64 9.38
CA ALA A 297 -25.36 7.30 9.13
C ALA A 297 -24.25 6.88 10.13
N LEU A 298 -23.59 7.84 10.79
CA LEU A 298 -22.69 7.60 11.93
C LEU A 298 -23.43 7.13 13.19
N GLY A 299 -24.77 7.20 13.23
CA GLY A 299 -25.57 6.68 14.33
C GLY A 299 -25.35 7.38 15.66
N ILE A 300 -24.78 8.59 15.66
CA ILE A 300 -24.55 9.40 16.86
C ILE A 300 -25.89 9.68 17.57
N ASP A 301 -26.96 9.84 16.78
CA ASP A 301 -28.33 10.00 17.27
C ASP A 301 -28.78 8.78 18.09
N LYS A 302 -28.45 7.57 17.64
CA LYS A 302 -28.73 6.33 18.41
C LYS A 302 -27.87 6.21 19.66
N MET A 303 -26.61 6.65 19.64
CA MET A 303 -25.76 6.65 20.85
C MET A 303 -26.28 7.63 21.92
N LEU A 304 -26.92 8.72 21.50
CA LEU A 304 -27.54 9.70 22.39
C LEU A 304 -28.92 9.24 22.91
N GLU A 305 -29.68 8.47 22.12
CA GLU A 305 -30.98 7.92 22.51
C GLU A 305 -30.89 6.63 23.34
N ASP A 306 -30.02 5.70 22.95
CA ASP A 306 -29.87 4.37 23.59
C ASP A 306 -28.83 4.38 24.73
N GLY A 307 -28.09 5.48 24.88
CA GLY A 307 -26.97 5.59 25.82
C GLY A 307 -25.70 4.88 25.34
N VAL A 308 -24.55 5.21 25.92
CA VAL A 308 -23.26 4.61 25.54
C VAL A 308 -23.26 3.13 25.92
N PRO A 309 -23.06 2.19 24.96
CA PRO A 309 -23.03 0.76 25.26
C PRO A 309 -21.91 0.43 26.25
N GLN A 310 -22.17 -0.51 27.16
CA GLN A 310 -21.22 -0.82 28.23
C GLN A 310 -19.86 -1.34 27.72
N ALA A 311 -19.87 -2.07 26.60
CA ALA A 311 -18.66 -2.49 25.90
C ALA A 311 -17.80 -1.32 25.37
N THR A 312 -18.41 -0.16 25.12
CA THR A 312 -17.70 1.07 24.71
C THR A 312 -17.16 1.79 25.94
N LEU A 313 -17.91 1.83 27.04
CA LEU A 313 -17.45 2.38 28.32
C LEU A 313 -16.26 1.59 28.88
N ASP A 314 -16.29 0.26 28.81
CA ASP A 314 -15.18 -0.59 29.29
C ASP A 314 -13.88 -0.39 28.50
N ARG A 315 -13.96 0.06 27.23
CA ARG A 315 -12.78 0.40 26.41
C ARG A 315 -12.22 1.78 26.71
N VAL A 316 -13.07 2.74 27.07
CA VAL A 316 -12.70 4.17 27.18
C VAL A 316 -12.47 4.58 28.64
N ALA A 317 -13.21 3.99 29.58
CA ALA A 317 -13.14 4.22 31.02
C ALA A 317 -13.48 2.93 31.78
N PRO A 318 -12.51 2.01 31.95
CA PRO A 318 -12.73 0.73 32.63
C PRO A 318 -13.28 0.94 34.06
N GLY A 319 -14.42 0.32 34.37
CA GLY A 319 -15.02 0.37 35.71
C GLY A 319 -16.22 1.32 35.89
N VAL A 320 -16.58 2.11 34.88
CA VAL A 320 -17.77 2.98 34.92
C VAL A 320 -18.99 2.21 34.40
N LYS A 321 -20.00 1.96 35.24
CA LYS A 321 -21.25 1.29 34.81
C LYS A 321 -22.19 2.27 34.10
N SER A 322 -22.80 1.85 32.99
CA SER A 322 -23.86 2.60 32.29
C SER A 322 -25.01 3.01 33.21
N GLN A 323 -25.28 2.18 34.22
CA GLN A 323 -26.28 2.43 35.25
C GLN A 323 -25.95 3.69 36.10
N ASP A 324 -24.67 3.91 36.43
CA ASP A 324 -24.25 5.07 37.23
C ASP A 324 -24.39 6.37 36.44
N LEU A 325 -24.14 6.33 35.13
CA LEU A 325 -24.42 7.45 34.22
C LEU A 325 -25.93 7.72 34.12
N SER A 326 -26.75 6.68 33.98
CA SER A 326 -28.22 6.82 33.95
C SER A 326 -28.77 7.42 35.25
N ASN A 327 -28.19 7.06 36.39
CA ASN A 327 -28.53 7.62 37.70
C ASN A 327 -28.10 9.09 37.82
N LEU A 328 -26.95 9.46 37.24
CA LEU A 328 -26.48 10.85 37.17
C LEU A 328 -27.40 11.72 36.32
N PHE A 329 -27.81 11.23 35.14
CA PHE A 329 -28.77 11.93 34.28
C PHE A 329 -30.15 12.05 34.93
N GLY A 330 -30.62 11.00 35.62
CA GLY A 330 -31.86 11.04 36.39
C GLY A 330 -31.80 11.98 37.60
N ALA A 331 -30.62 12.16 38.21
CA ALA A 331 -30.40 13.13 39.27
C ALA A 331 -30.38 14.58 38.73
N LEU A 332 -29.79 14.81 37.54
CA LEU A 332 -29.81 16.10 36.86
C LEU A 332 -31.23 16.54 36.47
N ASP A 333 -32.04 15.64 35.92
CA ASP A 333 -33.42 15.95 35.49
C ASP A 333 -34.35 16.26 36.69
N ARG A 334 -34.00 15.74 37.88
CA ARG A 334 -34.68 16.05 39.15
C ARG A 334 -34.24 17.39 39.75
N ALA A 335 -33.03 17.87 39.43
CA ALA A 335 -32.52 19.15 39.88
C ALA A 335 -33.05 20.33 39.06
N ILE A 336 -33.31 20.12 37.75
CA ILE A 336 -33.88 21.14 36.85
C ILE A 336 -34.89 20.45 35.91
N PRO A 337 -36.20 20.52 36.21
CA PRO A 337 -37.23 19.88 35.40
C PRO A 337 -37.26 20.44 33.97
N GLY A 338 -37.07 19.59 32.96
CA GLY A 338 -37.23 19.94 31.54
C GLY A 338 -35.94 19.97 30.73
N LEU A 339 -34.76 19.85 31.35
CA LEU A 339 -33.48 19.73 30.63
C LEU A 339 -33.43 18.49 29.73
N GLY A 340 -33.97 17.35 30.18
CA GLY A 340 -34.04 16.14 29.36
C GLY A 340 -34.85 16.30 28.07
N LYS A 341 -35.89 17.15 28.08
CA LYS A 341 -36.72 17.46 26.89
C LYS A 341 -36.03 18.44 25.94
N VAL A 342 -35.33 19.45 26.47
CA VAL A 342 -34.58 20.42 25.66
C VAL A 342 -33.37 19.77 24.98
N ILE A 343 -32.70 18.82 25.66
CA ILE A 343 -31.60 18.05 25.06
C ILE A 343 -32.12 17.11 23.96
N LYS A 344 -33.24 16.42 24.17
CA LYS A 344 -33.85 15.54 23.15
C LYS A 344 -34.41 16.30 21.94
N GLN A 345 -35.03 17.46 22.14
CA GLN A 345 -35.58 18.25 21.03
C GLN A 345 -34.51 19.04 20.24
N ASN A 346 -33.38 19.39 20.87
CA ASN A 346 -32.30 20.13 20.23
C ASN A 346 -31.05 19.29 19.92
N ALA A 347 -31.05 17.96 20.09
CA ALA A 347 -29.89 17.13 19.74
C ALA A 347 -29.52 17.29 18.24
N ASN A 348 -30.50 17.22 17.34
CA ASN A 348 -30.27 17.41 15.90
C ASN A 348 -29.84 18.84 15.53
N ALA A 349 -30.34 19.86 16.25
CA ALA A 349 -29.96 21.25 16.05
C ALA A 349 -28.59 21.60 16.66
N GLY A 350 -28.22 20.99 17.79
CA GLY A 350 -26.95 21.17 18.49
C GLY A 350 -25.80 20.43 17.82
N ILE A 351 -26.06 19.24 17.25
CA ILE A 351 -25.07 18.51 16.43
C ILE A 351 -24.85 19.25 15.10
N SER A 352 -25.91 19.73 14.43
CA SER A 352 -25.75 20.53 13.21
C SER A 352 -25.10 21.89 13.47
N ALA A 353 -25.37 22.57 14.60
CA ALA A 353 -24.67 23.80 15.00
C ALA A 353 -23.21 23.54 15.40
N GLY A 354 -22.92 22.44 16.10
CA GLY A 354 -21.56 22.01 16.45
C GLY A 354 -20.73 21.57 15.25
N ILE A 355 -21.36 21.06 14.19
CA ILE A 355 -20.68 20.73 12.93
C ILE A 355 -20.57 21.96 12.01
N ASN A 356 -21.55 22.87 12.05
CA ASN A 356 -21.46 24.18 11.39
C ASN A 356 -20.40 25.09 12.03
N SER A 357 -19.93 24.80 13.24
CA SER A 357 -18.73 25.41 13.83
C SER A 357 -17.43 24.62 13.57
N LEU A 358 -17.53 23.34 13.16
CA LEU A 358 -16.39 22.53 12.73
C LEU A 358 -16.06 22.82 11.26
N GLY A 359 -15.05 23.66 11.05
CA GLY A 359 -14.53 24.00 9.73
C GLY A 359 -15.17 25.24 9.09
N THR A 360 -14.63 25.63 7.94
CA THR A 360 -15.10 26.76 7.13
C THR A 360 -16.01 26.28 6.00
N GLU A 361 -16.97 27.11 5.59
CA GLU A 361 -17.74 26.82 4.38
C GLU A 361 -16.83 26.83 3.16
N ALA A 362 -16.99 25.82 2.31
CA ALA A 362 -16.22 25.64 1.10
C ALA A 362 -17.12 25.12 -0.02
N THR A 363 -16.57 25.05 -1.23
CA THR A 363 -17.21 24.38 -2.37
C THR A 363 -16.25 23.34 -2.92
N LEU A 364 -16.79 22.18 -3.28
CA LEU A 364 -16.03 21.10 -3.90
C LEU A 364 -16.85 20.56 -5.07
N GLU A 365 -16.33 20.73 -6.29
CA GLU A 365 -17.02 20.35 -7.54
C GLU A 365 -18.45 20.92 -7.65
N GLY A 366 -18.63 22.18 -7.24
CA GLY A 366 -19.93 22.86 -7.26
C GLY A 366 -20.91 22.40 -6.17
N LYS A 367 -20.53 21.45 -5.31
CA LYS A 367 -21.33 21.00 -4.17
C LYS A 367 -20.96 21.79 -2.91
N LYS A 368 -21.93 21.95 -2.01
CA LYS A 368 -21.67 22.51 -0.67
C LYS A 368 -20.69 21.60 0.07
N ALA A 369 -19.61 22.18 0.55
CA ALA A 369 -18.55 21.47 1.24
C ALA A 369 -18.15 22.18 2.53
N ARG A 370 -17.39 21.48 3.35
CA ARG A 370 -16.80 21.98 4.59
C ARG A 370 -15.33 21.66 4.60
N SER A 371 -14.51 22.66 4.92
CA SER A 371 -13.06 22.52 5.00
C SER A 371 -12.62 22.56 6.45
N PHE A 372 -11.77 21.63 6.86
CA PHE A 372 -11.27 21.54 8.22
C PHE A 372 -9.81 21.09 8.26
N PRO A 373 -9.00 21.65 9.18
CA PRO A 373 -7.64 21.18 9.40
C PRO A 373 -7.66 19.86 10.18
N LEU A 374 -7.01 18.85 9.63
CA LEU A 374 -6.64 17.62 10.32
C LEU A 374 -5.21 17.76 10.84
N ARG A 375 -5.08 17.96 12.15
CA ARG A 375 -3.79 18.17 12.79
C ARG A 375 -3.25 16.85 13.34
N PHE A 376 -2.01 16.53 12.99
CA PHE A 376 -1.27 15.40 13.51
C PHE A 376 -0.26 15.93 14.52
N ALA A 377 -0.37 15.51 15.77
CA ALA A 377 0.56 15.90 16.82
C ALA A 377 0.87 14.71 17.70
N ASP A 378 2.14 14.33 17.73
CA ASP A 378 2.62 13.15 18.46
C ASP A 378 1.83 11.87 18.12
N GLY A 379 1.53 11.70 16.82
CA GLY A 379 0.74 10.58 16.30
C GLY A 379 -0.75 10.65 16.62
N ALA A 380 -1.22 11.58 17.47
CA ALA A 380 -2.63 11.81 17.67
C ALA A 380 -3.20 12.63 16.51
N VAL A 381 -4.33 12.20 15.96
CA VAL A 381 -5.05 12.87 14.87
C VAL A 381 -6.21 13.66 15.46
N PHE A 382 -6.23 14.96 15.17
CA PHE A 382 -7.25 15.88 15.66
C PHE A 382 -8.07 16.45 14.51
N LEU A 383 -9.39 16.41 14.67
CA LEU A 383 -10.34 17.16 13.88
C LEU A 383 -10.83 18.34 14.72
N GLY A 384 -10.26 19.52 14.50
CA GLY A 384 -10.44 20.65 15.42
C GLY A 384 -9.99 20.29 16.85
N PRO A 385 -10.85 20.44 17.88
CA PRO A 385 -10.50 20.06 19.25
C PRO A 385 -10.64 18.55 19.54
N LEU A 386 -11.24 17.77 18.62
CA LEU A 386 -11.59 16.38 18.85
C LEU A 386 -10.45 15.45 18.42
N LYS A 387 -9.96 14.61 19.34
CA LYS A 387 -9.04 13.52 19.00
C LYS A 387 -9.83 12.38 18.35
N VAL A 388 -9.57 12.11 17.08
CA VAL A 388 -10.30 11.09 16.30
C VAL A 388 -9.53 9.78 16.14
N ALA A 389 -8.20 9.81 16.23
CA ALA A 389 -7.37 8.61 16.13
C ALA A 389 -6.04 8.76 16.86
N GLN A 390 -5.37 7.64 17.08
CA GLN A 390 -3.98 7.56 17.54
C GLN A 390 -3.22 6.62 16.61
N ILE A 391 -2.19 7.14 15.95
CA ILE A 391 -1.26 6.38 15.14
C ILE A 391 -0.09 5.98 16.05
N PRO A 392 0.31 4.69 16.08
CA PRO A 392 1.50 4.25 16.82
C PRO A 392 2.78 4.79 16.17
N PRO A 393 3.90 4.84 16.92
CA PRO A 393 5.20 5.22 16.34
C PRO A 393 5.65 4.22 15.25
N LEU A 394 6.36 4.74 14.26
CA LEU A 394 6.92 3.95 13.16
C LEU A 394 8.30 3.36 13.45
N PHE A 395 9.01 3.86 14.48
CA PHE A 395 10.33 3.37 14.89
C PHE A 395 10.67 3.65 16.36
#